data_AF-A4EE65-F1
#
_entry.id   AF-A4EE65-F1
#
_cell.length_a   1.000
_cell.length_b   1.000
_cell.length_c   1.000
_cell.angle_alpha   90.00
_cell.angle_beta   90.00
_cell.angle_gamma   90.00
#
_symmetry.space_group_name_H-M   'P 1'
#
loop_
_entity.id
_entity.type
_entity.pdbx_description
1 polymer ?
#
loop_
_entity_poly.entity_id
_entity_poly.type
_entity_poly.pdbx_seq_one_letter_code
_entity_poly.pdbx_strand_id
1 'polypeptide(L)'
;MKIPFTLRLAYYGFRATVRAGLVFLLAWIFLIPASDADNTALGARDGTTYPAGLRAMRVAKLIVTVAPPQAYNLIAVGLGRDISPLMVRIAFTQMAAGYVMPASTRGNGLPGLESDRDIEGPRFIKID
;
A
#
# COMPACT_ATOMS: atom_id res chain seq x y z
N MET A 1 -2.25 48.21 5.92
CA MET A 1 -2.79 47.91 4.58
C MET A 1 -3.97 46.94 4.71
N LYS A 2 -5.18 47.30 4.25
CA LYS A 2 -6.35 46.40 4.26
C LYS A 2 -6.32 45.53 3.01
N ILE A 3 -6.16 44.23 3.19
CA ILE A 3 -6.23 43.25 2.09
C ILE A 3 -7.62 43.35 1.44
N PRO A 4 -7.74 43.50 0.11
CA PRO A 4 -9.02 43.60 -0.58
C PRO A 4 -9.87 42.34 -0.37
N PHE A 5 -11.19 42.53 -0.30
CA PHE A 5 -12.16 41.48 0.01
C PHE A 5 -12.07 40.27 -0.92
N THR A 6 -11.82 40.51 -2.22
CA THR A 6 -11.64 39.48 -3.24
C THR A 6 -10.48 38.54 -2.92
N LEU A 7 -9.34 39.07 -2.46
CA LEU A 7 -8.16 38.28 -2.11
C LEU A 7 -8.40 37.45 -0.85
N ARG A 8 -9.14 37.99 0.13
CA ARG A 8 -9.54 37.25 1.33
C ARG A 8 -10.47 36.08 0.98
N LEU A 9 -11.50 36.35 0.17
CA LEU A 9 -12.43 35.31 -0.26
C LEU A 9 -11.71 34.21 -1.03
N ALA A 10 -10.82 34.58 -1.98
CA ALA A 10 -10.02 33.62 -2.73
C ALA A 10 -9.13 32.76 -1.81
N TYR A 11 -8.46 33.38 -0.84
CA TYR A 11 -7.62 32.67 0.12
C TYR A 11 -8.43 31.70 0.99
N TYR A 12 -9.54 32.15 1.56
CA TYR A 12 -10.38 31.29 2.41
C TYR A 12 -11.07 30.19 1.61
N GLY A 13 -11.50 30.47 0.38
CA GLY A 13 -12.06 29.48 -0.54
C GLY A 13 -11.04 28.41 -0.88
N PHE A 14 -9.83 28.80 -1.32
CA PHE A 14 -8.74 27.86 -1.59
C PHE A 14 -8.40 27.00 -0.37
N ARG A 15 -8.26 27.63 0.81
CA ARG A 15 -7.98 26.92 2.06
C ARG A 15 -9.09 25.91 2.41
N ALA A 16 -10.35 26.26 2.20
CA ALA A 16 -11.47 25.36 2.43
C ALA A 16 -11.42 24.17 1.46
N THR A 17 -11.16 24.41 0.17
CA THR A 17 -11.02 23.35 -0.84
C THR A 17 -9.88 22.40 -0.53
N VAL A 18 -8.70 22.91 -0.15
CA VAL A 18 -7.56 22.07 0.23
C VAL A 18 -7.89 21.19 1.44
N ARG A 19 -8.58 21.75 2.44
CA ARG A 19 -9.01 21.00 3.62
C ARG A 19 -10.03 19.92 3.27
N ALA A 20 -11.04 20.26 2.47
CA ALA A 20 -12.05 19.31 2.01
C ALA A 20 -11.39 18.17 1.19
N GLY A 21 -10.44 18.51 0.30
CA GLY A 21 -9.67 17.53 -0.47
C GLY A 21 -8.85 16.60 0.42
N LEU A 22 -8.18 17.12 1.45
CA LEU A 22 -7.43 16.31 2.42
C LEU A 22 -8.35 15.37 3.21
N VAL A 23 -9.51 15.85 3.66
CA VAL A 23 -10.51 15.02 4.36
C VAL A 23 -11.04 13.92 3.43
N PHE A 24 -11.34 14.27 2.18
CA PHE A 24 -11.81 13.30 1.19
C PHE A 24 -10.74 12.23 0.88
N LEU A 25 -9.47 12.62 0.77
CA LEU A 25 -8.37 11.70 0.57
C LEU A 25 -8.22 10.74 1.76
N LEU A 26 -8.33 11.25 2.99
CA LEU A 26 -8.34 10.39 4.18
C LEU A 26 -9.54 9.43 4.17
N ALA A 27 -10.74 9.93 3.85
CA ALA A 27 -11.92 9.08 3.71
C ALA A 27 -11.70 7.98 2.65
N TRP A 28 -11.07 8.29 1.52
CA TRP A 28 -10.75 7.29 0.49
C TRP A 28 -9.76 6.23 0.96
N ILE A 29 -8.78 6.57 1.79
CA ILE A 29 -7.83 5.59 2.33
C ILE A 29 -8.51 4.68 3.37
N PHE A 30 -9.38 5.23 4.22
CA PHE A 30 -9.89 4.52 5.41
C PHE A 30 -11.29 3.93 5.28
N LEU A 31 -12.19 4.58 4.52
CA LEU A 31 -13.63 4.31 4.51
C LEU A 31 -14.13 3.74 3.18
N ILE A 32 -13.35 3.86 2.10
CA ILE A 32 -13.76 3.34 0.80
C ILE A 32 -13.29 1.88 0.68
N PRO A 33 -14.17 0.93 0.34
CA PRO A 33 -13.81 -0.47 0.18
C PRO A 33 -12.80 -0.69 -0.97
N ALA A 34 -12.17 -1.85 -1.01
CA ALA A 34 -11.31 -2.22 -2.13
C ALA A 34 -12.13 -2.39 -3.41
N SER A 35 -11.58 -1.91 -4.53
CA SER A 35 -12.10 -2.23 -5.87
C SER A 35 -11.56 -3.59 -6.33
N ASP A 36 -12.14 -4.17 -7.38
CA ASP A 36 -11.67 -5.44 -7.94
C ASP A 36 -10.19 -5.39 -8.37
N ALA A 37 -9.74 -4.24 -8.87
CA ALA A 37 -8.34 -4.01 -9.21
C ALA A 37 -7.41 -3.97 -7.99
N ASP A 38 -7.87 -3.38 -6.88
CA ASP A 38 -7.12 -3.38 -5.61
C ASP A 38 -7.05 -4.80 -5.01
N ASN A 39 -8.15 -5.56 -5.08
CA ASN A 39 -8.21 -6.95 -4.62
C ASN A 39 -7.27 -7.86 -5.41
N THR A 40 -7.26 -7.71 -6.74
CA THR A 40 -6.38 -8.47 -7.64
C THR A 40 -4.91 -8.19 -7.33
N ALA A 41 -4.54 -6.91 -7.17
CA ALA A 41 -3.17 -6.51 -6.88
C ALA A 41 -2.68 -7.02 -5.51
N LEU A 42 -3.57 -7.10 -4.52
CA LEU A 42 -3.25 -7.61 -3.18
C LEU A 42 -3.32 -9.14 -3.08
N GLY A 43 -3.80 -9.84 -4.11
CA GLY A 43 -4.07 -11.28 -4.05
C GLY A 43 -5.11 -11.63 -2.98
N ALA A 44 -6.08 -10.74 -2.76
CA ALA A 44 -7.10 -10.92 -1.76
C ALA A 44 -8.20 -11.87 -2.26
N ARG A 45 -8.85 -12.59 -1.33
CA ARG A 45 -9.97 -13.48 -1.66
C ARG A 45 -11.16 -12.66 -2.16
N ASP A 46 -11.86 -13.18 -3.17
CA ASP A 46 -13.06 -12.57 -3.73
C ASP A 46 -14.11 -12.31 -2.63
N GLY A 47 -14.69 -11.11 -2.64
CA GLY A 47 -15.66 -10.66 -1.65
C GLY A 47 -15.08 -10.01 -0.40
N THR A 48 -13.75 -9.90 -0.26
CA THR A 48 -13.15 -9.15 0.85
C THR A 48 -13.26 -7.64 0.64
N THR A 49 -13.96 -6.95 1.54
CA THR A 49 -14.21 -5.50 1.43
C THR A 49 -13.00 -4.65 1.83
N TYR A 50 -12.20 -5.14 2.79
CA TYR A 50 -11.01 -4.46 3.32
C TYR A 50 -9.84 -5.44 3.44
N PRO A 51 -9.15 -5.75 2.32
CA PRO A 51 -8.00 -6.64 2.34
C PRO A 51 -6.83 -6.07 3.13
N ALA A 52 -6.08 -6.97 3.74
CA ALA A 52 -4.86 -6.65 4.47
C ALA A 52 -3.87 -5.97 3.51
N GLY A 53 -3.35 -4.79 3.89
CA GLY A 53 -2.39 -4.04 3.08
C GLY A 53 -3.00 -2.99 2.16
N LEU A 54 -4.34 -2.91 2.04
CA LEU A 54 -5.03 -1.91 1.21
C LEU A 54 -4.59 -0.47 1.53
N ARG A 55 -4.56 -0.13 2.82
CA ARG A 55 -4.21 1.23 3.26
C ARG A 55 -2.79 1.60 2.87
N ALA A 56 -1.84 0.70 3.12
CA ALA A 56 -0.44 0.92 2.77
C ALA A 56 -0.22 0.95 1.25
N MET A 57 -0.91 0.11 0.48
CA MET A 57 -0.90 0.16 -0.99
C MET A 57 -1.43 1.50 -1.52
N ARG A 58 -2.55 2.01 -0.96
CA ARG A 58 -3.12 3.31 -1.36
C ARG A 58 -2.23 4.49 -0.99
N VAL A 59 -1.63 4.47 0.20
CA VAL A 59 -0.63 5.47 0.60
C VAL A 59 0.58 5.43 -0.33
N ALA A 60 1.07 4.24 -0.67
CA ALA A 60 2.18 4.08 -1.62
C ALA A 60 1.82 4.58 -3.02
N LYS A 61 0.60 4.28 -3.53
CA LYS A 61 0.09 4.83 -4.80
C LYS A 61 0.12 6.35 -4.80
N LEU A 62 -0.35 6.99 -3.72
CA LEU A 62 -0.30 8.45 -3.59
C LEU A 62 1.14 8.97 -3.61
N ILE A 63 2.03 8.38 -2.82
CA ILE A 63 3.44 8.81 -2.78
C ILE A 63 4.06 8.68 -4.17
N VAL A 64 3.84 7.58 -4.88
CA VAL A 64 4.41 7.39 -6.23
C VAL A 64 3.86 8.41 -7.24
N THR A 65 2.58 8.80 -7.13
CA THR A 65 1.96 9.72 -8.11
C THR A 65 2.27 11.19 -7.86
N VAL A 66 2.34 11.63 -6.59
CA VAL A 66 2.53 13.05 -6.26
C VAL A 66 3.91 13.40 -5.72
N ALA A 67 4.72 12.43 -5.26
CA ALA A 67 5.99 12.77 -4.63
C ALA A 67 7.04 13.16 -5.68
N PRO A 68 7.67 14.34 -5.53
CA PRO A 68 8.79 14.72 -6.37
C PRO A 68 10.03 13.87 -6.04
N PRO A 69 11.02 13.74 -6.95
CA PRO A 69 12.22 12.93 -6.73
C PRO A 69 12.97 13.24 -5.42
N GLN A 70 12.98 14.51 -5.01
CA GLN A 70 13.62 14.99 -3.78
C GLN A 70 12.96 14.43 -2.51
N ALA A 71 11.67 14.08 -2.55
CA ALA A 71 10.98 13.50 -1.40
C ALA A 71 11.58 12.14 -1.01
N TYR A 72 12.00 11.32 -1.98
CA TYR A 72 12.64 10.03 -1.71
C TYR A 72 14.00 10.19 -1.02
N ASN A 73 14.73 11.27 -1.31
CA ASN A 73 15.97 11.59 -0.62
C ASN A 73 15.70 11.93 0.85
N LEU A 74 14.68 12.75 1.13
CA LEU A 74 14.30 13.11 2.49
C LEU A 74 13.84 11.90 3.30
N ILE A 75 13.05 11.02 2.67
CA ILE A 75 12.61 9.78 3.30
C ILE A 75 13.82 8.87 3.60
N ALA A 76 14.74 8.70 2.65
CA ALA A 76 15.96 7.92 2.86
C ALA A 76 16.80 8.43 4.04
N VAL A 77 17.00 9.76 4.14
CA VAL A 77 17.69 10.38 5.29
C VAL A 77 16.99 10.06 6.61
N GLY A 78 15.65 10.04 6.62
CA GLY A 78 14.87 9.70 7.81
C GLY A 78 14.92 8.22 8.23
N LEU A 79 15.12 7.29 7.29
CA LEU A 79 15.21 5.86 7.62
C LEU A 79 16.60 5.40 8.06
N GLY A 80 17.65 6.18 7.79
CA GLY A 80 19.03 5.88 8.20
C GLY A 80 20.01 5.82 7.03
N ARG A 81 21.30 5.82 7.34
CA ARG A 81 22.39 5.99 6.35
C ARG A 81 22.53 4.85 5.34
N ASP A 82 21.98 3.68 5.64
CA ASP A 82 22.15 2.48 4.79
C ASP A 82 21.07 2.35 3.71
N ILE A 83 20.03 3.18 3.74
CA ILE A 83 18.94 3.13 2.76
C ILE A 83 19.16 4.18 1.69
N SER A 84 19.36 3.72 0.45
CA SER A 84 19.45 4.64 -0.68
C SER A 84 18.07 5.20 -1.08
N PRO A 85 18.00 6.44 -1.61
CA PRO A 85 16.74 7.00 -2.14
C PRO A 85 16.11 6.16 -3.24
N LEU A 86 16.94 5.47 -4.02
CA LEU A 86 16.49 4.55 -5.06
C LEU A 86 15.79 3.32 -4.46
N MET A 87 16.31 2.76 -3.36
CA MET A 87 15.63 1.67 -2.65
C MET A 87 14.29 2.12 -2.08
N VAL A 88 14.20 3.33 -1.52
CA VAL A 88 12.93 3.89 -1.05
C VAL A 88 11.92 4.00 -2.18
N ARG A 89 12.34 4.52 -3.34
CA ARG A 89 11.49 4.63 -4.52
C ARG A 89 10.99 3.26 -4.98
N ILE A 90 11.89 2.28 -5.09
CA ILE A 90 11.53 0.91 -5.47
C ILE A 90 10.56 0.29 -4.46
N ALA A 91 10.79 0.49 -3.16
CA ALA A 91 9.88 0.00 -2.13
C ALA A 91 8.47 0.59 -2.29
N PHE A 92 8.34 1.90 -2.50
CA PHE A 92 7.04 2.54 -2.73
C PHE A 92 6.38 2.09 -4.04
N THR A 93 7.12 1.89 -5.12
CA THR A 93 6.53 1.38 -6.37
C THR A 93 6.05 -0.06 -6.24
N GLN A 94 6.80 -0.91 -5.53
CA GLN A 94 6.39 -2.29 -5.24
C GLN A 94 5.15 -2.32 -4.33
N MET A 95 5.13 -1.50 -3.26
CA MET A 95 3.95 -1.37 -2.40
C MET A 95 2.73 -0.85 -3.16
N ALA A 96 2.90 0.11 -4.07
CA ALA A 96 1.83 0.64 -4.91
C ALA A 96 1.24 -0.41 -5.87
N ALA A 97 2.07 -1.37 -6.30
CA ALA A 97 1.68 -2.51 -7.11
C ALA A 97 1.04 -3.66 -6.31
N GLY A 98 0.93 -3.55 -4.98
CA GLY A 98 0.29 -4.55 -4.11
C GLY A 98 1.26 -5.49 -3.38
N TYR A 99 2.58 -5.34 -3.56
CA TYR A 99 3.61 -6.10 -2.83
C TYR A 99 3.87 -5.55 -1.41
N VAL A 100 2.79 -5.29 -0.66
CA VAL A 100 2.86 -4.67 0.68
C VAL A 100 3.17 -5.70 1.77
N MET A 101 2.73 -6.94 1.58
CA MET A 101 2.85 -8.02 2.55
C MET A 101 3.74 -9.14 2.01
N PRO A 102 4.43 -9.90 2.88
CA PRO A 102 5.07 -11.16 2.50
C PRO A 102 4.08 -12.06 1.76
N ALA A 103 4.57 -12.85 0.79
CA ALA A 103 3.73 -13.75 0.00
C ALA A 103 2.92 -14.73 0.88
N SER A 104 3.47 -15.11 2.04
CA SER A 104 2.81 -15.95 3.06
C SER A 104 1.58 -15.32 3.72
N THR A 105 1.39 -14.01 3.57
CA THR A 105 0.26 -13.25 4.13
C THR A 105 -0.64 -12.65 3.05
N ARG A 106 -0.23 -12.73 1.77
CA ARG A 106 -1.05 -12.36 0.62
C ARG A 106 -1.97 -13.54 0.30
N GLY A 107 -3.18 -13.46 0.82
CA GLY A 107 -4.14 -14.55 0.81
C GLY A 107 -4.09 -15.29 2.14
N ASN A 108 -5.20 -15.28 2.86
CA ASN A 108 -5.39 -16.09 4.07
C ASN A 108 -5.57 -17.57 3.68
N GLY A 109 -4.55 -18.15 3.05
CA GLY A 109 -4.15 -19.49 3.38
C GLY A 109 -3.16 -19.35 4.53
N LEU A 110 -3.54 -19.78 5.72
CA LEU A 110 -2.62 -20.70 6.40
C LEU A 110 -2.13 -21.65 5.29
N PRO A 111 -0.83 -21.98 5.17
CA PRO A 111 -0.54 -23.24 4.55
C PRO A 111 -1.39 -24.22 5.36
N GLY A 112 -2.47 -24.72 4.74
CA GLY A 112 -2.95 -26.02 5.13
C GLY A 112 -1.67 -26.81 5.17
N LEU A 113 -1.37 -27.39 6.31
CA LEU A 113 -0.43 -28.48 6.38
C LEU A 113 -1.04 -29.65 5.59
N GLU A 114 -1.42 -29.45 4.31
CA GLU A 114 -1.21 -30.45 3.29
C GLU A 114 0.31 -30.51 3.15
N SER A 115 0.84 -31.26 4.11
CA SER A 115 2.07 -31.99 3.99
C SER A 115 2.00 -32.73 2.66
N ASP A 116 2.46 -32.07 1.59
CA ASP A 116 2.86 -32.65 0.31
C ASP A 116 4.11 -33.53 0.54
N ARG A 117 3.99 -34.47 1.48
CA ARG A 117 4.95 -35.53 1.78
C ARG A 117 4.62 -36.79 0.98
N ASP A 118 4.01 -36.63 -0.19
CA ASP A 118 4.20 -37.59 -1.27
C ASP A 118 5.51 -37.27 -2.00
N ILE A 119 6.61 -37.18 -1.24
CA ILE A 119 7.93 -37.43 -1.79
C ILE A 119 7.96 -38.92 -2.03
N GLU A 120 8.00 -39.29 -3.31
CA GLU A 120 8.17 -40.65 -3.82
C GLU A 120 9.56 -41.20 -3.43
N GLY A 121 9.75 -41.43 -2.13
CA GLY A 121 10.92 -42.04 -1.52
C GLY A 121 10.73 -43.56 -1.40
N PRO A 122 11.80 -44.35 -1.51
CA PRO A 122 11.71 -45.81 -1.59
C PRO A 122 11.02 -46.38 -0.35
N ARG A 123 9.88 -47.05 -0.57
CA ARG A 123 9.11 -47.71 0.49
C ARG A 123 9.91 -48.93 0.96
N PHE A 124 10.43 -48.87 2.19
CA PHE A 124 11.04 -50.04 2.80
C PHE A 124 10.00 -51.17 2.92
N ILE A 125 10.35 -52.33 2.37
CA ILE A 125 9.60 -53.58 2.42
C ILE A 125 9.41 -53.94 3.90
N LYS A 126 8.16 -54.07 4.34
CA LYS A 126 7.84 -54.78 5.59
C LYS A 126 7.90 -56.27 5.28
N ILE A 127 8.79 -56.97 5.97
CA ILE A 127 8.81 -58.44 6.02
C ILE A 127 7.79 -58.85 7.10
N ASP A 128 7.01 -59.88 6.79
CA ASP A 128 5.92 -60.48 7.61
C ASP A 128 6.25 -60.65 9.10
#